data_AF-A0AAP1AHU0-F1
#
_entry.id   AF-A0AAP1AHU0-F1
#
_cell.length_a   1.000
_cell.length_b   1.000
_cell.length_c   1.000
_cell.angle_alpha   90.00
_cell.angle_beta   90.00
_cell.angle_gamma   90.00
#
_symmetry.space_group_name_H-M   'P 1'
#
loop_
_entity.id
_entity.type
_entity.pdbx_description
1 polymer ?
#
loop_
_entity_poly.entity_id
_entity_poly.type
_entity_poly.pdbx_seq_one_letter_code
_entity_poly.pdbx_strand_id
1 'polypeptide(L)'
;VMTDLGYYGLEQDGFKLLMPIKKKKNLPLFDVEKKYNKMIGKIRVVIEHINSQLKTFRILSERYRNRRKRFGLRINLIAALVNRMNLQ
;
A
#
# COMPACT_ATOMS: atom_id res chain seq x y z
N VAL A 1 -5.64 7.36 6.20
CA VAL A 1 -4.51 6.80 5.43
C VAL A 1 -4.54 5.29 5.56
N MET A 2 -4.46 4.57 4.44
CA MET A 2 -4.39 3.11 4.48
C MET A 2 -2.98 2.66 4.82
N THR A 3 -2.84 1.81 5.83
CA THR A 3 -1.52 1.41 6.35
C THR A 3 -1.48 -0.06 6.76
N ASP A 4 -0.28 -0.61 6.79
CA ASP A 4 -0.02 -1.93 7.36
C ASP A 4 0.04 -1.89 8.88
N LEU A 5 -0.08 -3.06 9.50
CA LEU A 5 0.07 -3.25 10.95
C LEU A 5 1.45 -2.82 11.49
N GLY A 6 2.47 -2.71 10.63
CA GLY A 6 3.79 -2.19 11.01
C GLY A 6 3.79 -0.70 11.35
N TYR A 7 2.75 0.03 10.96
CA TYR A 7 2.56 1.46 11.25
C TYR A 7 1.60 1.69 12.42
N TYR A 8 1.40 0.66 13.25
CA TYR A 8 0.64 0.78 14.48
C TYR A 8 1.32 1.81 15.39
N GLY A 9 0.63 2.91 15.70
CA GLY A 9 1.18 4.04 16.45
C GLY A 9 1.07 5.39 15.73
N LEU A 10 0.95 5.42 14.39
CA LEU A 10 0.72 6.69 13.67
C LEU A 10 -0.60 7.38 14.05
N GLU A 11 -1.52 6.68 14.71
CA GLU A 11 -2.73 7.29 15.27
C GLU A 11 -2.39 8.33 16.36
N GLN A 12 -1.29 8.13 17.09
CA GLN A 12 -0.82 9.05 18.13
C GLN A 12 -0.36 10.39 17.53
N ASP A 13 0.11 10.36 16.27
CA ASP A 13 0.51 11.54 15.51
C ASP A 13 -0.70 12.22 14.81
N GLY A 14 -1.93 11.80 15.13
CA GLY A 14 -3.17 12.40 14.62
C GLY A 14 -3.66 11.83 13.29
N PHE A 15 -3.05 10.76 12.77
CA PHE A 15 -3.51 10.14 11.52
C PHE A 15 -4.70 9.21 11.76
N LYS A 16 -5.77 9.39 10.98
CA LYS A 16 -6.84 8.40 10.88
C LYS A 16 -6.37 7.24 10.01
N LEU A 17 -6.18 6.05 10.59
CA LEU A 17 -5.65 4.90 9.88
C LEU A 17 -6.75 3.94 9.42
N LEU A 18 -6.58 3.41 8.22
CA LEU A 18 -7.40 2.36 7.65
C LEU A 18 -6.53 1.11 7.56
N MET A 19 -6.57 0.29 8.61
CA MET A 19 -5.72 -0.90 8.76
C MET A 19 -6.56 -2.14 9.06
N PRO A 20 -6.07 -3.36 8.73
CA PRO A 20 -6.73 -4.58 9.16
C PRO A 20 -6.67 -4.75 10.67
N ILE A 21 -7.72 -5.32 11.26
CA ILE A 21 -7.80 -5.65 12.68
C ILE A 21 -6.94 -6.89 12.94
N LYS A 22 -5.94 -6.73 13.81
CA LYS A 22 -5.07 -7.83 14.26
C LYS A 22 -5.82 -8.73 15.25
N LYS A 23 -5.74 -10.04 15.05
CA LYS A 23 -6.28 -11.03 15.99
C LYS A 23 -5.56 -10.93 17.34
N LYS A 24 -6.33 -10.90 18.45
CA LYS A 24 -5.79 -10.97 19.81
C LYS A 24 -5.36 -12.41 20.16
N LYS A 25 -4.35 -12.56 21.03
CA LYS A 25 -3.90 -13.88 21.48
C LYS A 25 -5.07 -14.63 22.12
N ASN A 26 -5.26 -15.90 21.74
CA ASN A 26 -6.32 -16.79 22.24
C ASN A 26 -7.77 -16.34 22.00
N LEU A 27 -8.01 -15.31 21.19
CA LEU A 27 -9.37 -14.84 20.86
C LEU A 27 -9.58 -14.89 19.33
N PRO A 28 -10.66 -15.51 18.83
CA PRO A 28 -11.02 -15.45 17.42
C PRO A 28 -11.45 -14.02 17.05
N LEU A 29 -11.37 -13.70 15.74
CA LEU A 29 -12.00 -12.49 15.21
C LEU A 29 -13.52 -12.64 15.21
N PHE A 30 -14.22 -11.59 15.60
CA PHE A 30 -15.66 -11.51 15.42
C PHE A 30 -16.02 -11.43 13.93
N ASP A 31 -17.23 -11.85 13.56
CA ASP A 31 -17.62 -11.88 12.15
C ASP A 31 -17.68 -10.49 11.52
N VAL A 32 -17.97 -9.46 12.31
CA VAL A 32 -17.89 -8.05 11.89
C VAL A 32 -16.45 -7.64 11.57
N GLU A 33 -15.47 -8.06 12.37
CA GLU A 33 -14.05 -7.78 12.14
C GLU A 33 -13.53 -8.53 10.91
N LYS A 34 -14.00 -9.77 10.69
CA LYS A 34 -13.68 -10.52 9.47
C LYS A 34 -14.22 -9.82 8.23
N LYS A 35 -15.48 -9.35 8.25
CA LYS A 35 -16.08 -8.59 7.14
C LYS A 35 -15.31 -7.30 6.86
N TYR A 36 -14.95 -6.57 7.91
CA TYR A 36 -14.10 -5.38 7.80
C TYR A 36 -12.74 -5.72 7.17
N ASN A 37 -12.02 -6.72 7.69
CA ASN A 37 -10.74 -7.16 7.13
C ASN A 37 -10.85 -7.61 5.67
N LYS A 38 -11.97 -8.24 5.28
CA LYS A 38 -12.24 -8.61 3.89
C LYS A 38 -12.39 -7.39 2.99
N MET A 39 -13.07 -6.34 3.46
CA MET A 39 -13.22 -5.07 2.73
C MET A 39 -11.85 -4.38 2.56
N ILE A 40 -11.06 -4.30 3.63
CA ILE A 40 -9.68 -3.79 3.59
C ILE A 40 -8.84 -4.59 2.59
N GLY A 41 -8.94 -5.92 2.62
CA GLY A 41 -8.23 -6.81 1.71
C GLY A 41 -8.54 -6.53 0.24
N LYS A 42 -9.80 -6.28 -0.12
CA LYS A 42 -10.19 -5.91 -1.50
C LYS A 42 -9.47 -4.65 -1.99
N ILE A 43 -9.37 -3.64 -1.12
CA ILE A 43 -8.66 -2.39 -1.46
C ILE A 43 -7.15 -2.65 -1.59
N ARG A 44 -6.57 -3.46 -0.68
CA ARG A 44 -5.14 -3.81 -0.73
C ARG A 44 -4.76 -4.51 -2.02
N VAL A 45 -5.58 -5.45 -2.49
CA VAL A 45 -5.29 -6.23 -3.71
C VAL A 45 -5.07 -5.29 -4.90
N VAL A 46 -5.89 -4.25 -5.05
CA VAL A 46 -5.72 -3.24 -6.12
C VAL A 46 -4.39 -2.50 -5.97
N ILE A 47 -4.05 -2.06 -4.75
CA ILE A 47 -2.79 -1.37 -4.44
C ILE A 47 -1.58 -2.28 -4.69
N GLU A 48 -1.67 -3.55 -4.31
CA GLU A 48 -0.62 -4.55 -4.50
C GLU A 48 -0.38 -4.84 -5.99
N HIS A 49 -1.42 -4.87 -6.82
CA HIS A 49 -1.27 -4.95 -8.28
C HIS A 49 -0.54 -3.73 -8.85
N ILE A 50 -0.93 -2.51 -8.45
CA ILE A 50 -0.26 -1.28 -8.87
C ILE A 50 1.22 -1.31 -8.45
N ASN A 51 1.51 -1.68 -7.19
CA ASN A 51 2.87 -1.81 -6.68
C ASN A 51 3.69 -2.86 -7.46
N SER A 52 3.07 -3.97 -7.86
CA SER A 52 3.70 -4.98 -8.70
C SER A 52 4.10 -4.40 -10.06
N GLN A 53 3.20 -3.69 -10.73
CA GLN A 53 3.48 -3.01 -12.00
C GLN A 53 4.61 -1.98 -11.87
N LEU A 54 4.63 -1.21 -10.78
CA LEU A 54 5.70 -0.24 -10.51
C LEU A 54 7.06 -0.93 -10.30
N LYS A 55 7.08 -2.12 -9.68
CA LYS A 55 8.31 -2.90 -9.47
C LYS A 55 8.89 -3.47 -10.77
N THR A 56 8.09 -3.64 -11.83
CA THR A 56 8.57 -4.04 -13.16
C THR A 56 9.62 -3.08 -13.73
N PHE A 57 9.52 -1.79 -13.40
CA PHE A 57 10.50 -0.78 -13.81
C PHE A 57 11.85 -0.88 -13.07
N ARG A 58 11.98 -1.79 -12.10
CA ARG A 58 13.17 -2.02 -11.27
C ARG A 58 13.60 -0.84 -10.38
N ILE A 59 12.96 0.31 -10.53
CA ILE A 59 13.23 1.53 -9.77
C ILE A 59 12.87 1.40 -8.29
N LEU A 60 11.83 0.63 -7.96
CA LEU A 60 11.39 0.38 -6.59
C LEU A 60 11.82 -0.98 -6.04
N SER A 61 12.21 -1.93 -6.89
CA SER A 61 12.61 -3.28 -6.49
C SER A 61 14.13 -3.46 -6.39
N GLU A 62 14.93 -2.59 -7.00
CA GLU A 62 16.38 -2.68 -7.00
C GLU A 62 17.06 -1.37 -6.60
N ARG A 63 18.37 -1.46 -6.32
CA ARG A 63 19.19 -0.29 -6.07
C ARG A 63 19.26 0.59 -7.30
N TYR A 64 18.70 1.79 -7.20
CA TYR A 64 18.74 2.77 -8.28
C TYR A 64 20.19 3.25 -8.57
N ARG A 65 20.69 2.99 -9.80
CA ARG A 65 22.06 3.32 -10.22
C ARG A 65 22.21 4.59 -11.05
N ASN A 66 21.11 5.27 -11.44
CA ASN A 66 21.16 6.49 -12.24
C ASN A 66 21.26 7.76 -11.35
N ARG A 67 21.59 8.91 -11.94
CA ARG A 67 21.70 10.20 -11.23
C ARG A 67 20.38 10.55 -10.52
N ARG A 68 20.46 10.83 -9.21
CA ARG A 68 19.30 11.01 -8.33
C ARG A 68 18.56 12.35 -8.50
N LYS A 69 19.18 13.36 -9.12
CA LYS A 69 18.58 14.70 -9.33
C LYS A 69 17.18 14.66 -9.96
N ARG A 70 16.90 13.67 -10.81
CA ARG A 70 15.59 13.50 -11.49
C ARG A 70 14.83 12.25 -11.05
N PHE A 71 15.19 11.64 -9.92
CA PHE A 71 14.56 10.39 -9.46
C PHE A 71 13.05 10.56 -9.22
N GLY A 72 12.66 11.60 -8.47
CA GLY A 72 11.24 11.88 -8.20
C GLY A 72 10.42 12.11 -9.47
N LEU A 73 10.95 12.90 -10.42
CA LEU A 73 10.30 13.12 -11.72
C LEU A 73 10.07 11.80 -12.47
N ARG A 74 11.09 10.92 -12.52
CA ARG A 74 10.99 9.62 -13.20
C ARG A 74 9.93 8.72 -12.55
N ILE A 75 9.91 8.64 -11.22
CA ILE A 75 8.89 7.87 -10.48
C ILE A 75 7.50 8.44 -10.73
N ASN A 76 7.32 9.76 -10.66
CA ASN A 76 6.03 10.40 -10.87
C ASN A 76 5.47 10.14 -12.27
N LEU A 77 6.32 10.21 -13.30
CA LEU A 77 5.92 9.90 -14.67
C LEU A 77 5.52 8.43 -14.84
N ILE A 78 6.30 7.50 -14.26
CA ILE A 78 5.98 6.07 -14.30
C ILE A 78 4.66 5.79 -13.56
N ALA A 79 4.46 6.37 -12.38
CA ALA A 79 3.23 6.24 -11.62
C ALA A 79 2.03 6.81 -12.37
N ALA A 80 2.18 7.96 -13.03
CA ALA A 80 1.13 8.53 -13.87
C ALA A 80 0.74 7.60 -15.04
N LEU A 81 1.72 6.99 -15.70
CA LEU A 81 1.47 6.02 -16.78
C LEU A 81 0.75 4.77 -16.25
N VAL A 82 1.22 4.21 -15.14
CA VAL A 82 0.60 3.05 -14.48
C VAL A 82 -0.84 3.36 -14.07
N ASN A 83 -1.10 4.52 -13.47
CA ASN A 83 -2.45 4.92 -13.11
C ASN A 83 -3.35 5.04 -14.35
N ARG A 84 -2.86 5.64 -15.44
CA ARG A 84 -3.61 5.74 -16.69
C ARG A 84 -3.98 4.37 -17.27
N MET A 85 -3.08 3.39 -17.22
CA MET A 85 -3.34 2.03 -17.71
C MET A 85 -4.38 1.27 -16.89
N ASN A 86 -4.49 1.54 -15.58
CA ASN A 86 -5.45 0.85 -14.70
C ASN A 86 -6.80 1.57 -14.55
N LEU A 87 -6.97 2.76 -15.14
CA LEU A 87 -8.20 3.56 -15.13
C LEU A 87 -9.02 3.42 -16.43
N GLN A 88 -8.54 2.63 -17.39
CA GLN A 88 -9.29 2.19 -18.59
C GLN A 88 -10.04 0.91 -18.29
#